data_AF-A0A2W7NH99-F1
#
_entry.id   AF-A0A2W7NH99-F1
#
_cell.length_a   1.000
_cell.length_b   1.000
_cell.length_c   1.000
_cell.angle_alpha   90.00
_cell.angle_beta   90.00
_cell.angle_gamma   90.00
#
_symmetry.space_group_name_H-M   'P 1'
#
loop_
_entity.id
_entity.type
_entity.pdbx_description
1 polymer ?
#
loop_
_entity_poly.entity_id
_entity_poly.type
_entity_poly.pdbx_seq_one_letter_code
_entity_poly.pdbx_strand_id
1 'polypeptide(L)' 'MTVPRPEFVRVSDAPAVYGMDRSTVYRWAEKGVITIYRRGRMSWVKASEMSHYIETGLGDQPGDQKDKT' A
#
# COMPACT_ATOMS: atom_id res chain seq x y z
N MET A 1 13.60 0.62 -23.20
CA MET A 1 14.04 1.65 -22.23
C MET A 1 13.31 1.38 -20.92
N THR A 2 14.00 1.21 -19.80
CA THR A 2 13.36 0.98 -18.49
C THR A 2 13.07 2.33 -17.86
N VAL A 3 11.80 2.59 -17.52
CA VAL A 3 11.41 3.81 -16.80
C VAL A 3 11.85 3.66 -15.34
N PRO A 4 12.69 4.56 -14.79
CA PRO A 4 13.08 4.49 -13.39
C PRO A 4 11.85 4.72 -12.51
N ARG A 5 11.58 3.76 -11.61
CA ARG A 5 10.50 3.86 -10.62
C ARG A 5 11.07 4.41 -9.31
N PRO A 6 10.34 5.28 -8.60
CA PRO A 6 10.78 5.77 -7.30
C PRO A 6 10.86 4.62 -6.30
N GLU A 7 11.95 4.55 -5.54
CA GLU A 7 12.15 3.52 -4.50
C GLU A 7 11.15 3.68 -3.34
N PHE A 8 10.78 4.92 -3.04
CA PHE A 8 9.82 5.26 -1.99
C PHE A 8 8.69 6.10 -2.55
N VAL A 9 7.47 5.77 -2.13
CA VAL A 9 6.25 6.52 -2.45
C VAL A 9 5.68 7.07 -1.17
N ARG A 10 5.19 8.31 -1.22
CA ARG A 10 4.52 8.93 -0.09
C ARG A 10 3.18 8.23 0.15
N VAL A 11 2.82 8.02 1.42
CA VAL A 11 1.48 7.52 1.75
C VAL A 11 0.39 8.47 1.24
N SER A 12 0.66 9.79 1.19
CA SER A 12 -0.27 10.77 0.61
C SER A 12 -0.62 10.51 -0.85
N ASP A 13 0.28 9.87 -1.59
CA ASP A 13 0.19 9.69 -3.03
C ASP A 13 -0.34 8.29 -3.38
N ALA A 14 -0.61 7.46 -2.38
CA ALA A 14 -1.14 6.11 -2.56
C ALA A 14 -2.42 6.04 -3.40
N PRO A 15 -3.38 6.99 -3.31
CA PRO A 15 -4.54 6.99 -4.20
C PRO A 15 -4.18 7.14 -5.68
N ALA A 16 -3.17 7.97 -5.98
CA ALA A 16 -2.75 8.21 -7.35
C ALA A 16 -1.82 7.11 -7.90
N VAL A 17 -0.95 6.55 -7.05
CA VAL A 17 0.05 5.57 -7.47
C VAL A 17 -0.49 4.14 -7.47
N TYR A 18 -1.33 3.80 -6.49
CA TYR A 18 -1.80 2.44 -6.26
C TYR A 18 -3.33 2.28 -6.33
N GLY A 19 -4.08 3.37 -6.54
CA GLY A 19 -5.54 3.30 -6.62
C GLY A 19 -6.24 2.95 -5.30
N MET A 20 -5.56 3.12 -4.15
CA MET A 20 -6.11 2.75 -2.83
C MET A 20 -6.11 3.93 -1.86
N ASP A 21 -7.08 3.92 -0.95
CA ASP A 21 -7.12 4.92 0.11
C ASP A 21 -5.95 4.77 1.09
N ARG A 22 -5.56 5.89 1.70
CA ARG A 22 -4.48 5.96 2.70
C ARG A 22 -4.77 5.06 3.90
N SER A 23 -6.04 4.94 4.31
CA SER A 23 -6.44 4.06 5.42
C SER A 23 -6.10 2.59 5.16
N THR A 24 -6.19 2.13 3.90
CA THR A 24 -5.78 0.78 3.52
C THR A 24 -4.30 0.56 3.77
N VAL A 25 -3.46 1.53 3.38
CA VAL A 25 -2.01 1.49 3.62
C VAL A 25 -1.70 1.45 5.12
N TYR A 26 -2.36 2.29 5.93
CA TYR A 26 -2.17 2.25 7.38
C TYR A 26 -2.64 0.93 8.00
N ARG A 27 -3.78 0.40 7.58
CA ARG A 27 -4.30 -0.90 8.02
C ARG A 27 -3.35 -2.05 7.67
N TRP A 28 -2.73 -2.01 6.50
CA TRP A 28 -1.70 -2.98 6.09
C TRP A 28 -0.45 -2.87 6.95
N ALA A 29 -0.01 -1.65 7.27
CA ALA A 29 1.10 -1.44 8.19
C ALA A 29 0.80 -1.93 9.61
N GLU A 30 -0.42 -1.70 10.12
CA GLU A 30 -0.88 -2.22 11.41
C GLU A 30 -0.93 -3.76 11.45
N LYS A 31 -1.26 -4.41 10.32
CA LYS A 31 -1.19 -5.87 10.16
C LYS A 31 0.25 -6.40 9.99
N GLY A 32 1.25 -5.53 9.91
CA GLY A 32 2.66 -5.90 9.74
C GLY A 32 3.02 -6.44 8.35
N VAL A 33 2.15 -6.25 7.34
CA VAL A 33 2.40 -6.76 5.99
C VAL A 33 3.21 -5.79 5.12
N ILE A 34 3.24 -4.51 5.50
CA ILE A 34 4.10 -3.49 4.88
C ILE A 34 4.69 -2.57 5.96
N THR A 35 5.75 -1.85 5.62
CA THR A 35 6.41 -0.91 6.53
C THR A 35 6.15 0.54 6.12
N ILE A 36 5.71 1.36 7.08
CA ILE A 36 5.65 2.82 6.91
C ILE A 36 6.89 3.45 7.54
N TYR A 37 7.73 4.03 6.69
CA TYR A 37 8.91 4.80 7.09
C TYR A 37 8.51 6.24 7.40
N ARG A 38 8.92 6.77 8.55
CA ARG A 38 8.65 8.15 8.97
C ARG A 38 9.94 8.98 8.99
N ARG A 39 9.87 10.19 8.43
CA ARG A 39 10.96 11.19 8.42
C ARG A 39 10.33 12.59 8.48
N GLY A 40 10.53 13.30 9.58
CA GLY A 40 9.81 14.55 9.84
C GLY A 40 8.30 14.32 9.91
N ARG A 41 7.52 15.17 9.23
CA ARG A 41 6.04 15.10 9.19
C ARG A 41 5.48 14.25 8.04
N MET A 42 6.32 13.39 7.48
CA MET A 42 6.04 12.70 6.23
C MET A 42 6.13 11.19 6.44
N SER A 43 5.32 10.44 5.68
CA SER A 43 5.24 8.97 5.72
C SER A 43 5.47 8.41 4.33
N TRP A 44 6.31 7.38 4.23
CA TRP A 44 6.65 6.71 2.98
C TRP A 44 6.50 5.20 3.12
N VAL A 45 6.28 4.56 1.98
CA VAL A 45 6.32 3.12 1.80
C VAL A 45 7.34 2.78 0.73
N LYS A 46 7.97 1.62 0.86
CA LYS A 46 8.91 1.14 -0.16
C LYS A 46 8.11 0.58 -1.34
N ALA A 47 8.39 1.05 -2.54
CA ALA A 47 7.61 0.67 -3.73
C ALA A 47 7.71 -0.84 -4.01
N SER A 48 8.90 -1.44 -3.80
CA SER A 48 9.10 -2.87 -3.99
C SER A 48 8.31 -3.74 -3.00
N GLU A 49 8.20 -3.31 -1.74
CA GLU A 49 7.43 -3.99 -0.68
C GLU A 49 5.93 -3.92 -0.99
N MET A 50 5.44 -2.74 -1.38
CA MET A 50 4.06 -2.55 -1.82
C MET A 50 3.72 -3.41 -3.04
N SER A 51 4.56 -3.37 -4.08
CA SER A 51 4.37 -4.20 -5.29
C SER A 51 4.35 -5.68 -4.96
N HIS A 52 5.31 -6.15 -4.16
CA HIS A 52 5.36 -7.54 -3.75
C HIS A 52 4.07 -7.96 -3.02
N TYR A 53 3.58 -7.13 -2.09
CA TYR A 53 2.35 -7.45 -1.36
C TYR A 53 1.10 -7.38 -2.24
N ILE A 54 1.04 -6.46 -3.21
CA ILE A 54 -0.07 -6.41 -4.19
C ILE A 54 -0.08 -7.67 -5.07
N GLU A 55 1.10 -8.12 -5.49
CA GLU A 55 1.25 -9.29 -6.37
C GLU A 55 1.04 -10.63 -5.65
N THR A 56 1.38 -10.71 -4.36
CA THR A 56 1.34 -11.95 -3.57
C THR A 56 0.21 -12.03 -2.56
N GLY A 57 -0.39 -10.89 -2.22
CA GLY A 57 -1.50 -10.82 -1.29
C GLY A 57 -2.67 -11.63 -1.85
N LEU A 58 -3.15 -12.61 -1.06
CA LEU A 58 -4.54 -13.03 -1.16
C LEU A 58 -5.38 -11.77 -0.88
N GLY A 59 -5.71 -11.01 -1.92
CA GLY A 59 -6.75 -10.01 -1.82
C GLY A 59 -8.01 -10.67 -1.26
N ASP A 60 -8.83 -9.90 -0.53
CA ASP A 60 -10.19 -10.31 -0.19
C ASP A 60 -10.82 -10.85 -1.48
N GLN A 61 -10.87 -12.17 -1.63
CA GLN A 61 -11.47 -12.77 -2.81
C GLN A 61 -12.92 -12.27 -2.82
N PRO A 62 -13.53 -12.08 -4.01
CA PRO A 62 -14.87 -11.49 -4.14
C PRO A 62 -16.02 -12.18 -3.36
N GLY A 63 -15.73 -13.19 -2.51
CA GLY A 63 -16.65 -13.77 -1.54
C GLY A 63 -16.47 -13.34 -0.07
N ASP A 64 -15.49 -12.51 0.30
CA ASP A 64 -15.25 -12.12 1.70
C ASP A 64 -15.92 -10.78 2.11
N GLN A 65 -16.61 -10.15 1.17
CA GLN A 65 -17.45 -9.00 1.45
C GLN A 65 -18.73 -9.50 2.14
N LYS A 66 -18.73 -9.56 3.47
CA LYS A 66 -19.99 -9.66 4.21
C LYS A 66 -20.81 -8.42 3.90
N ASP A 67 -21.94 -8.63 3.22
CA ASP A 67 -22.99 -7.64 3.04
C ASP A 67 -23.24 -6.95 4.38
N LYS A 68 -22.98 -5.64 4.43
CA LYS A 68 -23.43 -4.83 5.55
C LYS A 68 -24.95 -4.78 5.48
N THR A 69 -25.59 -5.53 6.39
CA THR A 69 -26.99 -5.36 6.79
C THR A 69 -27.24 -3.94 7.28
#